data_AF-U6D5X6-F1
#
_entry.id   AF-U6D5X6-F1
#
_cell.length_a   1.000
_cell.length_b   1.000
_cell.length_c   1.000
_cell.angle_alpha   90.00
_cell.angle_beta   90.00
_cell.angle_gamma   90.00
#
_symmetry.space_group_name_H-M   'P 1'
#
loop_
_entity.id
_entity.type
_entity.pdbx_description
1 polymer ?
#
loop_
_entity_poly.entity_id
_entity_poly.type
_entity_poly.pdbx_seq_one_letter_code
_entity_poly.pdbx_strand_id
1 'polypeptide(L)'
;MGRGSGTFERLLDKATSQLLLETDWESILQICDLIRQGDTQAKYAVSSIKKKVNDKNPHVALYALEVMESVVKNCGQTVHDEVANKQTMEELKELLKRQVEVNVRNKILYLIQAWAHAFRNEPKYKVVQDTYQIMKVEGHVFPEFKESDAMFAAERAPDWVDAEECHRCRVQFGVVTRKHHCRACGQIFCGKCSSKYSTIPKFGIEKEVRVCEPCYEQLNKKAEGKASSTTELPPEYLTSPLSQQSQLPPKRDETALQEEEELQLALALSQSEAEEKERMRQKSAYAAATYPKAEPAPVASSAPPASSL
;
A
#
# COMPACT_ATOMS: atom_id res chain seq x y z
N MET A 1 -7.92 27.68 17.25
CA MET A 1 -8.21 27.71 15.80
C MET A 1 -7.15 28.59 15.13
N GLY A 2 -6.38 28.09 14.15
CA GLY A 2 -5.68 28.95 13.19
C GLY A 2 -4.16 28.79 12.94
N ARG A 3 -3.42 27.85 13.54
CA ARG A 3 -1.95 27.76 13.29
C ARG A 3 -1.51 26.88 12.11
N GLY A 4 -2.38 26.00 11.58
CA GLY A 4 -2.03 25.08 10.48
C GLY A 4 -2.38 25.57 9.06
N SER A 5 -3.43 26.38 8.91
CA SER A 5 -4.00 26.80 7.61
C SER A 5 -3.26 27.96 6.93
N GLY A 6 -2.00 28.20 7.25
CA GLY A 6 -1.14 29.06 6.43
C GLY A 6 0.07 28.30 5.91
N THR A 7 0.53 27.33 6.69
CA THR A 7 1.68 26.49 6.36
C THR A 7 1.36 25.54 5.21
N PHE A 8 0.19 24.89 5.25
CA PHE A 8 -0.24 23.96 4.20
C PHE A 8 -0.34 24.65 2.83
N GLU A 9 -0.98 25.81 2.77
CA GLU A 9 -1.23 26.58 1.55
C GLU A 9 0.09 27.06 0.95
N ARG A 10 0.99 27.58 1.78
CA ARG A 10 2.33 27.99 1.35
C ARG A 10 3.12 26.80 0.78
N LEU A 11 3.05 25.63 1.40
CA LEU A 11 3.72 24.43 0.91
C LEU A 11 3.09 23.94 -0.39
N LEU A 12 1.76 23.97 -0.51
CA LEU A 12 1.05 23.56 -1.72
C LEU A 12 1.37 24.50 -2.89
N ASP A 13 1.40 25.81 -2.66
CA ASP A 13 1.79 26.80 -3.66
C ASP A 13 3.26 26.62 -4.09
N LYS A 14 4.15 26.32 -3.14
CA LYS A 14 5.56 26.01 -3.43
C LYS A 14 5.68 24.74 -4.28
N ALA A 15 5.01 23.66 -3.89
CA ALA A 15 5.06 22.36 -4.55
C ALA A 15 4.38 22.34 -5.94
N THR A 16 3.49 23.29 -6.21
CA THR A 16 2.77 23.39 -7.50
C THR A 16 3.17 24.62 -8.29
N SER A 17 4.28 25.26 -7.96
CA SER A 17 4.75 26.46 -8.65
C SER A 17 5.15 26.14 -10.09
N GLN A 18 4.69 26.96 -11.04
CA GLN A 18 5.08 26.88 -12.44
C GLN A 18 6.57 27.14 -12.69
N LEU A 19 7.31 27.62 -11.68
CA LEU A 19 8.73 27.92 -11.76
C LEU A 19 9.61 26.70 -11.38
N LEU A 20 9.00 25.61 -10.94
CA LEU A 20 9.72 24.39 -10.59
C LEU A 20 10.24 23.68 -11.83
N LEU A 21 11.53 23.36 -11.83
CA LEU A 21 12.16 22.50 -12.84
C LEU A 21 11.92 21.01 -12.55
N GLU A 22 11.70 20.67 -11.29
CA GLU A 22 11.48 19.31 -10.81
C GLU A 22 10.51 19.28 -9.63
N THR A 23 10.01 18.09 -9.30
CA THR A 23 9.08 17.87 -8.19
C THR A 23 9.71 18.24 -6.84
N ASP A 24 9.08 19.16 -6.10
CA ASP A 24 9.50 19.53 -4.75
C ASP A 24 9.04 18.49 -3.71
N TRP A 25 9.79 17.40 -3.61
CA TRP A 25 9.53 16.31 -2.66
C TRP A 25 9.56 16.77 -1.21
N GLU A 26 10.38 17.76 -0.87
CA GLU A 26 10.47 18.28 0.49
C GLU A 26 9.12 18.89 0.92
N SER A 27 8.54 19.75 0.09
CA SER A 27 7.22 20.33 0.36
C SER A 27 6.12 19.28 0.34
N ILE A 28 6.17 18.31 -0.58
CA ILE A 28 5.18 17.22 -0.67
C ILE A 28 5.17 16.36 0.59
N LEU A 29 6.35 15.99 1.10
CA LEU A 29 6.46 15.17 2.32
C LEU A 29 5.97 15.95 3.54
N GLN A 30 6.30 17.25 3.64
CA GLN A 30 5.75 18.10 4.71
C GLN A 30 4.23 18.23 4.63
N ILE A 31 3.65 18.31 3.44
CA ILE A 31 2.19 18.29 3.25
C ILE A 31 1.59 16.98 3.79
N CYS A 32 2.21 15.84 3.46
CA CYS A 32 1.76 14.54 3.99
C CYS A 32 1.84 14.51 5.52
N ASP A 33 2.91 15.05 6.10
CA ASP A 33 3.10 15.12 7.55
C ASP A 33 2.03 15.94 8.25
N LEU A 34 1.68 17.12 7.70
CA LEU A 34 0.61 17.97 8.25
C LEU A 34 -0.76 17.26 8.24
N ILE A 35 -1.04 16.44 7.23
CA ILE A 35 -2.29 15.66 7.17
C ILE A 35 -2.24 14.50 8.19
N ARG A 36 -1.13 13.76 8.26
CA ARG A 36 -0.97 12.63 9.19
C ARG A 36 -1.00 13.05 10.66
N GLN A 37 -0.44 14.21 10.99
CA GLN A 37 -0.43 14.78 12.34
C GLN A 37 -1.78 15.42 12.72
N GLY A 38 -2.69 15.60 11.76
CA GLY A 38 -4.00 16.21 11.98
C GLY A 38 -3.98 17.75 12.01
N ASP A 39 -2.85 18.38 11.72
CA ASP A 39 -2.72 19.85 11.59
C ASP A 39 -3.53 20.40 10.42
N THR A 40 -3.72 19.58 9.37
CA THR A 40 -4.57 19.89 8.21
C THR A 40 -5.62 18.80 8.00
N GLN A 41 -6.88 19.19 7.91
CA GLN A 41 -7.98 18.25 7.64
C GLN A 41 -7.91 17.72 6.21
N ALA A 42 -8.03 16.40 6.04
CA ALA A 42 -7.92 15.73 4.73
C ALA A 42 -8.86 16.32 3.67
N LYS A 43 -10.13 16.57 4.02
CA LYS A 43 -11.12 17.21 3.15
C LYS A 43 -10.67 18.58 2.63
N TYR A 44 -10.11 19.40 3.52
CA TYR A 44 -9.60 20.72 3.13
C TYR A 44 -8.37 20.58 2.22
N ALA A 45 -7.42 19.71 2.59
CA ALA A 45 -6.22 19.48 1.81
C ALA A 45 -6.53 19.00 0.39
N VAL A 46 -7.35 17.95 0.25
CA VAL A 46 -7.74 17.39 -1.05
C VAL A 46 -8.52 18.39 -1.89
N SER A 47 -9.43 19.17 -1.28
CA SER A 47 -10.16 20.25 -1.99
C SER A 47 -9.20 21.30 -2.55
N SER A 48 -8.20 21.71 -1.77
CA SER A 48 -7.17 22.68 -2.21
C SER A 48 -6.28 22.12 -3.31
N ILE A 49 -5.87 20.85 -3.22
CA ILE A 49 -5.11 20.17 -4.29
C ILE A 49 -5.95 20.07 -5.57
N LYS A 50 -7.23 19.71 -5.47
CA LYS A 50 -8.15 19.66 -6.63
C LYS A 50 -8.26 21.00 -7.36
N LYS A 51 -8.20 22.13 -6.65
CA LYS A 51 -8.17 23.45 -7.30
C LYS A 51 -6.94 23.61 -8.19
N LYS A 52 -5.76 23.16 -7.72
CA LYS A 52 -4.50 23.19 -8.48
C LYS A 52 -4.48 22.18 -9.64
N VAL A 53 -5.09 21.01 -9.48
CA VAL A 53 -5.28 20.03 -10.57
C VAL A 53 -6.11 20.61 -11.74
N ASN A 54 -7.00 21.55 -11.45
CA ASN A 54 -7.83 22.24 -12.43
C ASN A 54 -7.20 23.54 -12.97
N ASP A 55 -5.93 23.79 -12.68
CA ASP A 55 -5.23 24.97 -13.19
C ASP A 55 -5.11 24.92 -14.72
N LYS A 56 -5.05 26.09 -15.35
CA LYS A 56 -4.87 26.21 -16.81
C LYS A 56 -3.47 25.81 -17.24
N ASN A 57 -2.49 26.00 -16.36
CA ASN A 57 -1.11 25.63 -16.65
C ASN A 57 -0.93 24.11 -16.46
N PRO A 58 -0.54 23.36 -17.51
CA PRO A 58 -0.39 21.91 -17.42
C PRO A 58 0.72 21.49 -16.45
N HIS A 59 1.76 22.30 -16.25
CA HIS A 59 2.80 22.02 -15.26
C HIS A 59 2.26 22.08 -13.83
N VAL A 60 1.46 23.10 -13.52
CA VAL A 60 0.80 23.24 -12.21
C VAL A 60 -0.15 22.07 -11.97
N ALA A 61 -0.94 21.71 -12.99
CA ALA A 61 -1.85 20.56 -12.91
C ALA A 61 -1.10 19.24 -12.70
N LEU A 62 0.03 19.04 -13.39
CA LEU A 62 0.86 17.84 -13.24
C LEU A 62 1.45 17.74 -11.83
N TYR A 63 2.07 18.80 -11.32
CA TYR A 63 2.60 18.81 -9.95
C TYR A 63 1.50 18.63 -8.91
N ALA A 64 0.31 19.18 -9.14
CA ALA A 64 -0.83 18.94 -8.25
C ALA A 64 -1.29 17.48 -8.25
N LEU A 65 -1.23 16.78 -9.39
CA LEU A 65 -1.48 15.33 -9.47
C LEU A 65 -0.40 14.52 -8.75
N GLU A 66 0.86 14.96 -8.75
CA GLU A 66 1.95 14.34 -7.98
C GLU A 66 1.76 14.53 -6.46
N VAL A 67 1.37 15.74 -6.03
CA VAL A 67 0.96 15.99 -4.64
C VAL A 67 -0.21 15.08 -4.28
N MET A 68 -1.23 14.96 -5.15
CA MET A 68 -2.39 14.09 -4.94
C MET A 68 -1.99 12.62 -4.81
N GLU A 69 -1.08 12.14 -5.65
CA GLU A 69 -0.52 10.80 -5.56
C GLU A 69 0.10 10.55 -4.20
N SER A 70 0.97 11.47 -3.76
CA SER A 70 1.72 11.30 -2.53
C SER A 70 0.82 11.32 -1.30
N VAL A 71 -0.16 12.23 -1.23
CA VAL A 71 -1.08 12.25 -0.09
C VAL A 71 -1.95 10.99 -0.03
N VAL A 72 -2.36 10.43 -1.17
CA VAL A 72 -3.12 9.17 -1.21
C VAL A 72 -2.25 7.99 -0.74
N LYS A 73 -0.98 7.92 -1.16
CA LYS A 73 -0.05 6.85 -0.77
C LYS A 73 0.32 6.90 0.72
N ASN A 74 0.37 8.09 1.32
CA ASN A 74 0.98 8.28 2.65
C ASN A 74 0.00 8.62 3.78
N CYS A 75 -1.18 9.18 3.49
CA CYS A 75 -2.05 9.72 4.55
C CYS A 75 -3.19 8.79 5.00
N GLY A 76 -3.36 7.63 4.35
CA GLY A 76 -4.33 6.61 4.74
C GLY A 76 -5.79 6.98 4.46
N GLN A 77 -6.69 6.31 5.18
CA GLN A 77 -8.13 6.25 4.92
C GLN A 77 -8.81 7.62 4.88
N THR A 78 -8.35 8.57 5.69
CA THR A 78 -8.92 9.93 5.76
C THR A 78 -8.80 10.66 4.43
N VAL A 79 -7.71 10.43 3.69
CA VAL A 79 -7.52 10.97 2.32
C VAL A 79 -8.17 10.06 1.29
N HIS A 80 -8.14 8.73 1.49
CA HIS A 80 -8.79 7.78 0.58
C HIS A 80 -10.29 8.06 0.43
N ASP A 81 -10.98 8.37 1.52
CA ASP A 81 -12.40 8.74 1.52
C ASP A 81 -12.71 9.99 0.67
N GLU A 82 -11.77 10.93 0.57
CA GLU A 82 -11.93 12.18 -0.17
C GLU A 82 -11.62 12.02 -1.67
N VAL A 83 -10.82 11.03 -2.06
CA VAL A 83 -10.48 10.77 -3.49
C VAL A 83 -11.27 9.61 -4.11
N ALA A 84 -11.58 8.57 -3.35
CA ALA A 84 -12.19 7.33 -3.85
C ALA A 84 -13.73 7.41 -3.81
N ASN A 85 -14.29 8.45 -4.41
CA ASN A 85 -15.72 8.69 -4.48
C ASN A 85 -16.16 9.08 -5.90
N LYS A 86 -17.47 8.94 -6.16
CA LYS A 86 -18.06 9.19 -7.48
C LYS A 86 -17.77 10.59 -8.01
N GLN A 87 -17.85 11.61 -7.16
CA GLN A 87 -17.60 12.99 -7.56
C GLN A 87 -16.18 13.16 -8.12
N THR A 88 -15.17 12.66 -7.41
CA THR A 88 -13.77 12.76 -7.84
C THR A 88 -13.52 11.98 -9.12
N MET A 89 -14.12 10.79 -9.27
CA MET A 89 -13.97 10.00 -10.50
C MET A 89 -14.57 10.70 -11.72
N GLU A 90 -15.73 11.34 -11.59
CA GLU A 90 -16.31 12.16 -12.67
C GLU A 90 -15.44 13.39 -12.97
N GLU A 91 -14.94 14.09 -11.94
CA GLU A 91 -14.02 15.23 -12.10
C GLU A 91 -12.75 14.84 -12.87
N LEU A 92 -12.17 13.67 -12.59
CA LEU A 92 -10.98 13.16 -13.28
C LEU A 92 -11.28 12.73 -14.73
N LYS A 93 -12.42 12.09 -14.98
CA LYS A 93 -12.86 11.76 -16.35
C LYS A 93 -13.05 13.02 -17.19
N GLU A 94 -13.73 14.02 -16.63
CA GLU A 94 -13.94 15.31 -17.31
C GLU A 94 -12.61 16.06 -17.50
N LEU A 95 -11.69 15.97 -16.54
CA LEU A 95 -10.33 16.52 -16.69
C LEU A 95 -9.58 15.83 -17.82
N LEU A 96 -9.63 14.51 -17.89
CA LEU A 96 -8.98 13.75 -18.96
C LEU A 96 -9.54 14.12 -20.33
N LYS A 97 -10.86 14.33 -20.46
CA LYS A 97 -11.48 14.74 -21.74
C LYS A 97 -11.01 16.11 -22.21
N ARG A 98 -10.93 17.10 -21.30
CA ARG A 98 -10.52 18.47 -21.67
C ARG A 98 -9.02 18.65 -21.85
N GLN A 99 -8.21 17.73 -21.31
CA GLN A 99 -6.77 17.94 -21.26
C GLN A 99 -6.08 17.57 -22.57
N VAL A 100 -5.29 18.52 -23.09
CA VAL A 100 -4.52 18.40 -24.34
C VAL A 100 -3.11 17.87 -24.10
N GLU A 101 -2.55 18.11 -22.91
CA GLU A 101 -1.18 17.75 -22.59
C GLU A 101 -1.07 16.25 -22.21
N VAL A 102 -0.15 15.54 -22.86
CA VAL A 102 -0.04 14.08 -22.77
C VAL A 102 0.42 13.59 -21.40
N ASN A 103 1.34 14.31 -20.74
CA ASN A 103 1.87 13.92 -19.44
C ASN A 103 0.79 14.00 -18.36
N VAL A 104 -0.05 15.04 -18.35
CA VAL A 104 -1.19 15.17 -17.44
C VAL A 104 -2.20 14.05 -17.70
N ARG A 105 -2.51 13.77 -18.97
CA ARG A 105 -3.42 12.65 -19.34
C ARG A 105 -2.90 11.30 -18.84
N ASN A 106 -1.63 11.01 -19.11
CA ASN A 106 -0.98 9.77 -18.67
C ASN A 106 -0.93 9.68 -17.15
N LYS A 107 -0.70 10.79 -16.45
CA LYS A 107 -0.71 10.82 -14.99
C LYS A 107 -2.10 10.51 -14.42
N ILE A 108 -3.17 11.05 -15.00
CA ILE A 108 -4.54 10.73 -14.58
C ILE A 108 -4.84 9.23 -14.76
N LEU A 109 -4.50 8.67 -15.92
CA LEU A 109 -4.68 7.24 -16.21
C LEU A 109 -3.86 6.37 -15.25
N TYR A 110 -2.61 6.74 -15.01
CA TYR A 110 -1.75 6.08 -14.02
C TYR A 110 -2.40 6.06 -12.63
N LEU A 111 -2.89 7.20 -12.14
CA LEU A 111 -3.51 7.30 -10.82
C LEU A 111 -4.78 6.46 -10.71
N ILE A 112 -5.66 6.52 -11.70
CA ILE A 112 -6.90 5.73 -11.71
C ILE A 112 -6.58 4.23 -11.68
N GLN A 113 -5.58 3.79 -12.45
CA GLN A 113 -5.12 2.40 -12.42
C GLN A 113 -4.53 2.04 -11.05
N ALA A 114 -3.57 2.81 -10.54
CA ALA A 114 -2.93 2.55 -9.25
C ALA A 114 -3.96 2.45 -8.12
N TRP A 115 -4.92 3.39 -8.06
CA TRP A 115 -5.96 3.41 -7.05
C TRP A 115 -6.97 2.27 -7.21
N ALA A 116 -7.35 1.89 -8.45
CA ALA A 116 -8.23 0.76 -8.68
C ALA A 116 -7.62 -0.55 -8.15
N HIS A 117 -6.31 -0.74 -8.33
CA HIS A 117 -5.60 -1.90 -7.82
C HIS A 117 -5.41 -1.86 -6.30
N ALA A 118 -5.09 -0.68 -5.75
CA ALA A 118 -4.86 -0.54 -4.31
C ALA A 118 -6.15 -0.68 -3.49
N PHE A 119 -7.28 -0.21 -4.01
CA PHE A 119 -8.59 -0.28 -3.35
C PHE A 119 -9.41 -1.54 -3.71
N ARG A 120 -8.83 -2.53 -4.39
CA ARG A 120 -9.55 -3.73 -4.89
C ARG A 120 -10.27 -4.56 -3.82
N ASN A 121 -9.81 -4.49 -2.57
CA ASN A 121 -10.38 -5.22 -1.43
C ASN A 121 -11.31 -4.36 -0.57
N GLU A 122 -11.60 -3.12 -1.01
CA GLU A 122 -12.39 -2.14 -0.26
C GLU A 122 -13.70 -1.84 -1.01
N PRO A 123 -14.82 -2.52 -0.68
CA PRO A 123 -16.10 -2.36 -1.40
C PRO A 123 -16.60 -0.90 -1.43
N LYS A 124 -16.28 -0.12 -0.40
CA LYS A 124 -16.61 1.31 -0.30
C LYS A 124 -16.02 2.12 -1.47
N TYR A 125 -14.87 1.71 -1.99
CA TYR A 125 -14.12 2.40 -3.04
C TYR A 125 -14.27 1.76 -4.43
N LYS A 126 -15.23 0.83 -4.57
CA LYS A 126 -15.50 0.11 -5.83
C LYS A 126 -15.68 1.03 -7.04
N VAL A 127 -16.17 2.26 -6.83
CA VAL A 127 -16.32 3.28 -7.87
C VAL A 127 -15.03 3.58 -8.64
N VAL A 128 -13.86 3.45 -8.01
CA VAL A 128 -12.56 3.66 -8.68
C VAL A 128 -12.28 2.52 -9.66
N GLN A 129 -12.54 1.27 -9.26
CA GLN A 129 -12.40 0.09 -10.11
C GLN A 129 -13.38 0.14 -11.28
N ASP A 130 -14.63 0.52 -11.02
CA ASP A 130 -15.65 0.64 -12.06
C ASP A 130 -15.25 1.73 -13.08
N THR A 131 -14.71 2.87 -12.61
CA THR A 131 -14.19 3.94 -13.47
C THR A 131 -13.03 3.48 -14.34
N TYR A 132 -12.05 2.77 -13.76
CA TYR A 132 -10.94 2.17 -14.51
C TYR A 132 -11.43 1.24 -15.62
N GLN A 133 -12.40 0.38 -15.32
CA GLN A 133 -12.95 -0.56 -16.31
C GLN A 133 -13.72 0.16 -17.42
N ILE A 134 -14.51 1.19 -17.09
CA ILE A 134 -15.22 2.01 -18.08
C ILE A 134 -14.22 2.66 -19.04
N MET A 135 -13.16 3.28 -18.50
CA MET A 135 -12.16 3.96 -19.32
C MET A 135 -11.40 3.00 -20.25
N LYS A 136 -11.15 1.76 -19.82
CA LYS A 136 -10.60 0.72 -20.69
C LYS A 136 -11.54 0.38 -21.85
N VAL A 137 -12.84 0.24 -21.56
CA VAL A 137 -13.86 -0.05 -22.59
C VAL A 137 -14.02 1.11 -23.56
N GLU A 138 -13.89 2.36 -23.09
CA GLU A 138 -13.86 3.57 -23.92
C GLU A 138 -12.61 3.68 -24.81
N GLY A 139 -11.64 2.77 -24.67
CA GLY A 139 -10.44 2.71 -25.51
C GLY A 139 -9.23 3.48 -24.98
N HIS A 140 -9.25 3.93 -23.73
CA HIS A 140 -8.08 4.57 -23.12
C HIS A 140 -6.97 3.54 -22.87
N VAL A 141 -5.78 3.82 -23.41
CA VAL A 141 -4.58 3.02 -23.18
C VAL A 141 -3.93 3.41 -21.86
N PHE A 142 -3.94 2.51 -20.90
CA PHE A 142 -3.29 2.70 -19.61
C PHE A 142 -1.78 2.39 -19.69
N PRO A 143 -0.95 3.05 -18.86
CA PRO A 143 0.46 2.69 -18.75
C PRO A 143 0.62 1.28 -18.20
N GLU A 144 1.80 0.69 -18.41
CA GLU A 144 2.17 -0.60 -17.82
C GLU A 144 1.97 -0.57 -16.31
N PHE A 145 1.27 -1.57 -15.76
CA PHE A 145 0.99 -1.67 -14.35
C PHE A 145 2.17 -2.31 -13.62
N LYS A 146 2.65 -1.65 -12.55
CA LYS A 146 3.62 -2.23 -11.62
C LYS A 146 2.94 -2.42 -10.28
N GLU A 147 3.11 -3.60 -9.67
CA GLU A 147 2.51 -3.88 -8.35
C GLU A 147 2.94 -2.88 -7.28
N SER A 148 4.18 -2.37 -7.36
CA SER A 148 4.72 -1.33 -6.49
C SER A 148 3.91 -0.03 -6.51
N ASP A 149 3.23 0.30 -7.60
CA ASP A 149 2.45 1.53 -7.72
C ASP A 149 1.17 1.50 -6.88
N ALA A 150 0.66 0.29 -6.61
CA ALA A 150 -0.53 0.04 -5.79
C ALA A 150 -0.19 -0.26 -4.32
N MET A 151 1.09 -0.25 -3.93
CA MET A 151 1.50 -0.39 -2.54
C MET A 151 1.37 0.94 -1.81
N PHE A 152 0.42 1.03 -0.88
CA PHE A 152 0.28 2.19 0.00
C PHE A 152 1.08 2.01 1.28
N ALA A 153 1.53 3.11 1.89
CA ALA A 153 2.12 3.06 3.21
C ALA A 153 1.08 2.50 4.18
N ALA A 154 1.48 1.48 4.96
CA ALA A 154 0.66 1.01 6.05
C ALA A 154 0.39 2.17 7.01
N GLU A 155 -0.88 2.39 7.34
CA GLU A 155 -1.26 3.34 8.37
C GLU A 155 -0.63 2.94 9.70
N ARG A 156 -0.23 3.93 10.50
CA ARG A 156 0.24 3.67 11.86
C ARG A 156 -0.94 3.12 12.68
N ALA A 157 -0.76 1.92 13.25
CA ALA A 157 -1.74 1.35 14.17
C ALA A 157 -1.99 2.31 15.35
N PRO A 158 -3.24 2.42 15.83
CA PRO A 158 -3.58 3.33 16.93
C PRO A 158 -2.86 2.92 18.21
N ASP A 159 -2.47 3.93 18.99
CA ASP A 159 -1.80 3.70 20.27
C ASP A 159 -2.75 3.00 21.26
N TRP A 160 -2.17 2.18 22.13
CA TRP A 160 -2.94 1.41 23.10
C TRP A 160 -3.36 2.29 24.28
N VAL A 161 -4.66 2.36 24.50
CA VAL A 161 -5.26 3.06 25.63
C VAL A 161 -5.24 2.14 26.86
N ASP A 162 -4.87 2.67 28.02
CA ASP A 162 -5.04 1.98 29.30
C ASP A 162 -6.24 2.53 30.07
N ALA A 163 -6.98 1.65 30.76
CA ALA A 163 -8.10 1.99 31.63
C ALA A 163 -8.32 0.89 32.67
N GLU A 164 -9.04 1.22 33.73
CA GLU A 164 -9.37 0.28 34.82
C GLU A 164 -10.60 -0.59 34.53
N GLU A 165 -11.31 -0.33 33.43
CA GLU A 165 -12.48 -1.09 33.02
C GLU A 165 -12.51 -1.39 31.51
N CYS A 166 -13.24 -2.45 31.15
CA CYS A 166 -13.47 -2.81 29.76
C CYS A 166 -14.25 -1.70 29.02
N HIS A 167 -13.72 -1.23 27.90
CA HIS A 167 -14.32 -0.18 27.08
C HIS A 167 -15.76 -0.51 26.59
N ARG A 168 -16.11 -1.79 26.48
CA ARG A 168 -17.45 -2.22 26.02
C ARG A 168 -18.41 -2.55 27.16
N CYS A 169 -18.06 -3.51 28.00
CA CYS A 169 -18.97 -4.02 29.04
C CYS A 169 -18.74 -3.42 30.42
N ARG A 170 -17.77 -2.50 30.56
CA ARG A 170 -17.49 -1.75 31.81
C ARG A 170 -17.11 -2.61 33.01
N VAL A 171 -16.74 -3.88 32.78
CA VAL A 171 -16.23 -4.75 33.83
C VAL A 171 -14.87 -4.23 34.30
N GLN A 172 -14.69 -4.10 35.61
CA GLN A 172 -13.42 -3.68 36.21
C GLN A 172 -12.35 -4.76 36.01
N PHE A 173 -11.16 -4.32 35.65
CA PHE A 173 -10.00 -5.18 35.56
C PHE A 173 -9.45 -5.50 36.95
N GLY A 174 -8.75 -6.62 37.07
CA GLY A 174 -8.17 -7.07 38.33
C GLY A 174 -7.40 -8.36 38.14
N VAL A 175 -7.15 -9.08 39.24
CA VAL A 175 -6.33 -10.31 39.22
C VAL A 175 -6.95 -11.41 38.32
N VAL A 176 -8.28 -11.53 38.34
CA VAL A 176 -9.02 -12.54 37.54
C VAL A 176 -9.36 -12.04 36.14
N THR A 177 -9.75 -10.76 36.01
CA THR A 177 -10.14 -10.16 34.73
C THR A 177 -8.96 -9.40 34.14
N ARG A 178 -8.22 -10.03 33.23
CA ARG A 178 -7.05 -9.44 32.58
C ARG A 178 -7.41 -8.43 31.48
N LYS A 179 -6.52 -7.45 31.30
CA LYS A 179 -6.55 -6.41 30.27
C LYS A 179 -6.16 -6.98 28.90
N HIS A 180 -6.89 -6.61 27.84
CA HIS A 180 -6.58 -6.97 26.45
C HIS A 180 -6.83 -5.81 25.49
N HIS A 181 -5.93 -5.61 24.51
CA HIS A 181 -6.08 -4.54 23.51
C HIS A 181 -6.58 -5.04 22.16
N CYS A 182 -7.47 -4.26 21.54
CA CYS A 182 -7.85 -4.42 20.14
C CYS A 182 -6.78 -3.79 19.24
N ARG A 183 -6.18 -4.57 18.33
CA ARG A 183 -5.14 -4.05 17.42
C ARG A 183 -5.68 -3.08 16.36
N ALA A 184 -7.00 -3.08 16.14
CA ALA A 184 -7.64 -2.23 15.13
C ALA A 184 -7.98 -0.81 15.64
N CYS A 185 -8.33 -0.66 16.93
CA CYS A 185 -8.77 0.61 17.50
C CYS A 185 -7.98 1.09 18.73
N GLY A 186 -7.06 0.27 19.27
CA GLY A 186 -6.21 0.62 20.42
C GLY A 186 -6.92 0.58 21.78
N GLN A 187 -8.26 0.44 21.81
CA GLN A 187 -9.02 0.40 23.06
C GLN A 187 -8.81 -0.90 23.86
N ILE A 188 -9.12 -0.82 25.16
CA ILE A 188 -8.93 -1.89 26.15
C ILE A 188 -10.23 -2.65 26.46
N PHE A 189 -10.14 -3.98 26.52
CA PHE A 189 -11.29 -4.88 26.65
C PHE A 189 -10.97 -6.06 27.56
N CYS A 190 -12.01 -6.71 28.08
CA CYS A 190 -11.90 -8.04 28.68
C CYS A 190 -11.81 -9.12 27.58
N GLY A 191 -11.45 -10.35 27.98
CA GLY A 191 -11.28 -11.47 27.05
C GLY A 191 -12.55 -11.79 26.25
N LYS A 192 -13.74 -11.64 26.87
CA LYS A 192 -15.03 -11.88 26.22
C LYS A 192 -15.30 -10.87 25.10
N CYS A 193 -15.10 -9.58 25.36
CA CYS A 193 -15.39 -8.50 24.40
C CYS A 193 -14.36 -8.35 23.27
N SER A 194 -13.25 -9.08 23.34
CA SER A 194 -12.16 -9.06 22.35
C SER A 194 -11.73 -10.47 21.95
N SER A 195 -12.68 -11.40 21.87
CA SER A 195 -12.43 -12.83 21.58
C SER A 195 -12.17 -13.13 20.11
N LYS A 196 -12.32 -12.14 19.23
CA LYS A 196 -12.22 -12.29 17.77
C LYS A 196 -10.80 -12.00 17.28
N TYR A 197 -10.46 -12.59 16.13
CA TYR A 197 -9.17 -12.40 15.46
C TYR A 197 -9.39 -12.08 13.98
N SER A 198 -8.65 -11.13 13.44
CA SER A 198 -8.72 -10.78 12.01
C SER A 198 -7.39 -10.17 11.57
N THR A 199 -7.10 -10.26 10.27
CA THR A 199 -5.99 -9.53 9.65
C THR A 199 -6.31 -8.04 9.57
N ILE A 200 -5.30 -7.18 9.63
CA ILE A 200 -5.47 -5.73 9.48
C ILE A 200 -4.50 -5.22 8.39
N PRO A 201 -4.81 -5.46 7.10
CA PRO A 201 -3.93 -5.10 5.99
C PRO A 201 -3.56 -3.61 5.98
N LYS A 202 -4.49 -2.73 6.37
CA LYS A 202 -4.25 -1.27 6.45
C LYS A 202 -3.12 -0.88 7.42
N PHE A 203 -2.80 -1.71 8.41
CA PHE A 203 -1.69 -1.50 9.34
C PHE A 203 -0.48 -2.39 9.03
N GLY A 204 -0.47 -3.05 7.86
CA GLY A 204 0.58 -4.01 7.49
C GLY A 204 0.54 -5.31 8.30
N ILE A 205 -0.59 -5.61 8.94
CA ILE A 205 -0.74 -6.81 9.78
C ILE A 205 -1.43 -7.90 8.98
N GLU A 206 -0.64 -8.74 8.31
CA GLU A 206 -1.11 -9.88 7.52
C GLU A 206 -1.48 -11.11 8.36
N LYS A 207 -1.03 -11.16 9.62
CA LYS A 207 -1.37 -12.23 10.56
C LYS A 207 -2.66 -11.91 11.30
N GLU A 208 -3.44 -12.93 11.64
CA GLU A 208 -4.65 -12.73 12.45
C GLU A 208 -4.30 -12.24 13.86
N VAL A 209 -4.82 -11.07 14.22
CA VAL A 209 -4.58 -10.44 15.52
C VAL A 209 -5.89 -10.14 16.24
N ARG A 210 -5.81 -10.05 17.56
CA ARG A 210 -6.97 -9.81 18.43
C ARG A 210 -7.66 -8.49 18.11
N VAL A 211 -8.97 -8.55 17.91
CA VAL A 211 -9.84 -7.40 17.68
C VAL A 211 -11.11 -7.48 18.53
N CYS A 212 -11.70 -6.33 18.84
CA CYS A 212 -13.04 -6.29 19.43
C CYS A 212 -14.10 -6.67 18.39
N GLU A 213 -15.26 -7.13 18.84
CA GLU A 213 -16.36 -7.51 17.93
C GLU A 213 -16.75 -6.42 16.92
N PRO A 214 -16.91 -5.13 17.30
CA PRO A 214 -17.21 -4.08 16.32
C PRO A 214 -16.15 -3.95 15.21
N CYS A 215 -14.87 -4.02 15.57
CA CYS A 215 -13.79 -3.96 14.58
C CYS A 215 -13.73 -5.24 13.72
N TYR A 216 -13.98 -6.40 14.31
CA TYR A 216 -14.05 -7.66 13.57
C TYR A 216 -15.12 -7.60 12.47
N GLU A 217 -16.31 -7.11 12.80
CA GLU A 217 -17.37 -6.93 11.79
C GLU A 217 -16.97 -5.94 10.71
N GLN A 218 -16.34 -4.81 11.05
CA GLN A 218 -15.92 -3.82 10.05
C GLN A 218 -14.82 -4.34 9.12
N LEU A 219 -13.90 -5.16 9.62
CA LEU A 219 -12.82 -5.74 8.84
C LEU A 219 -13.31 -6.90 7.97
N ASN A 220 -14.23 -7.73 8.49
CA ASN A 220 -14.67 -8.95 7.80
C ASN A 220 -15.94 -8.77 6.95
N LYS A 221 -16.81 -7.79 7.24
CA LYS A 221 -17.89 -7.39 6.30
C LYS A 221 -17.32 -6.93 4.95
N LYS A 222 -16.06 -6.47 4.91
CA LYS A 222 -15.34 -6.16 3.67
C LYS A 222 -14.89 -7.41 2.90
N ALA A 223 -14.74 -8.56 3.56
CA ALA A 223 -14.32 -9.84 2.97
C ALA A 223 -15.50 -10.74 2.56
N GLU A 224 -16.66 -10.62 3.19
CA GLU A 224 -17.86 -11.44 2.90
C GLU A 224 -18.48 -11.15 1.52
N GLY A 225 -18.02 -10.11 0.81
CA GLY A 225 -18.30 -9.92 -0.62
C GLY A 225 -17.60 -10.93 -1.54
N LYS A 226 -16.80 -11.87 -1.01
CA LYS A 226 -16.08 -12.86 -1.81
C LYS A 226 -15.75 -14.15 -1.05
N ALA A 227 -16.75 -14.86 -0.53
CA ALA A 227 -16.67 -16.30 -0.23
C ALA A 227 -18.06 -16.93 0.00
N SER A 228 -18.84 -17.10 -1.07
CA SER A 228 -19.71 -18.29 -1.20
C SER A 228 -19.81 -18.62 -2.70
N SER A 229 -18.79 -19.33 -3.17
CA SER A 229 -18.89 -20.21 -4.33
C SER A 229 -18.88 -21.63 -3.79
N THR A 230 -20.03 -22.05 -3.27
CA THR A 230 -20.41 -23.45 -3.16
C THR A 230 -21.79 -23.56 -3.78
N THR A 231 -21.77 -24.02 -5.03
CA THR A 231 -22.71 -24.93 -5.67
C THR A 231 -24.20 -24.70 -5.41
N GLU A 232 -24.89 -24.08 -6.36
CA GLU A 232 -26.15 -24.58 -6.93
C GLU A 232 -26.45 -23.78 -8.21
N LEU A 233 -26.18 -24.41 -9.37
CA LEU A 233 -26.57 -23.86 -10.67
C LEU A 233 -28.07 -24.13 -10.89
N PRO A 234 -28.80 -23.24 -11.60
CA PRO A 234 -30.22 -23.42 -11.88
C PRO A 234 -30.51 -24.74 -12.63
N PRO A 235 -31.62 -25.44 -12.31
CA PRO A 235 -31.97 -26.73 -12.92
C PRO A 235 -32.18 -26.68 -14.44
N GLU A 236 -32.34 -25.50 -15.03
CA GLU A 236 -32.43 -25.31 -16.49
C GLU A 236 -31.11 -25.63 -17.22
N TYR A 237 -29.95 -25.56 -16.54
CA TYR A 237 -28.65 -25.80 -17.17
C TYR A 237 -28.26 -27.28 -17.24
N LEU A 238 -28.89 -28.15 -16.44
CA LEU A 238 -28.62 -29.60 -16.42
C LEU A 238 -29.23 -30.35 -17.63
N THR A 239 -30.24 -29.76 -18.28
CA THR A 239 -30.93 -30.35 -19.42
C THR A 239 -30.42 -29.87 -20.79
N SER A 240 -29.38 -29.04 -20.83
CA SER A 240 -28.80 -28.59 -22.10
C SER A 240 -28.06 -29.73 -22.81
N PRO A 241 -28.31 -29.99 -24.11
CA PRO A 241 -27.59 -31.00 -24.90
C PRO A 241 -26.07 -30.80 -24.96
N LEU A 242 -25.58 -29.62 -24.54
CA LEU A 242 -24.16 -29.28 -24.51
C LEU A 242 -23.41 -29.87 -23.30
N SER A 243 -24.12 -30.31 -22.25
CA SER A 243 -23.51 -30.88 -21.03
C SER A 243 -23.03 -32.33 -21.18
N GLN A 244 -23.44 -33.01 -22.25
CA GLN A 244 -23.01 -34.40 -22.56
C GLN A 244 -21.76 -34.48 -23.44
N GLN A 245 -21.17 -33.35 -23.83
CA GLN A 245 -19.89 -33.35 -24.53
C GLN A 245 -18.74 -33.53 -23.53
N SER A 246 -18.10 -34.70 -23.55
CA SER A 246 -16.87 -34.96 -22.83
C SER A 246 -15.76 -34.04 -23.35
N GLN A 247 -15.44 -32.98 -22.59
CA GLN A 247 -14.23 -32.19 -22.82
C GLN A 247 -13.08 -32.80 -22.02
N LEU A 248 -12.42 -33.79 -22.61
CA LEU A 248 -11.05 -34.12 -22.22
C LEU A 248 -10.16 -32.93 -22.61
N PRO A 249 -9.27 -32.45 -21.73
CA PRO A 249 -8.30 -31.44 -22.12
C PRO A 249 -7.45 -31.96 -23.29
N PRO A 250 -7.05 -31.10 -24.25
CA PRO A 250 -6.18 -31.53 -25.33
C PRO A 250 -4.92 -32.16 -24.72
N LYS A 251 -4.52 -33.33 -25.24
CA LYS A 251 -3.25 -33.96 -24.84
C LYS A 251 -2.15 -32.91 -25.05
N ARG A 252 -1.44 -32.55 -23.97
CA ARG A 252 -0.22 -31.74 -24.07
C ARG A 252 0.76 -32.51 -24.97
N ASP A 253 1.23 -31.87 -26.03
CA ASP A 253 2.16 -32.47 -26.98
C ASP A 253 3.41 -32.97 -26.24
N GLU A 254 3.94 -34.14 -26.64
CA GLU A 254 5.13 -34.76 -26.00
C GLU A 254 6.32 -33.80 -25.94
N THR A 255 6.43 -32.89 -26.91
CA THR A 255 7.47 -31.85 -26.97
C THR A 255 7.37 -30.86 -25.81
N ALA A 256 6.17 -30.46 -25.40
CA ALA A 256 5.96 -29.50 -24.32
C ALA A 256 6.28 -30.11 -22.94
N LEU A 257 6.03 -31.42 -22.79
CA LEU A 257 6.43 -32.16 -21.58
C LEU A 257 7.94 -32.31 -21.50
N GLN A 258 8.60 -32.56 -22.63
CA GLN A 258 10.05 -32.67 -22.72
C GLN A 258 10.75 -31.34 -22.38
N GLU A 259 10.23 -30.22 -22.88
CA GLU A 259 10.74 -28.88 -22.56
C GLU A 259 10.57 -28.54 -21.07
N GLU A 260 9.46 -28.95 -20.44
CA GLU A 260 9.23 -28.74 -19.01
C GLU A 260 10.19 -29.57 -18.15
N GLU A 261 10.46 -30.83 -18.53
CA GLU A 261 11.46 -31.68 -17.87
C GLU A 261 12.89 -31.14 -18.04
N GLU A 262 13.25 -30.67 -19.24
CA GLU A 262 14.56 -30.08 -19.52
C GLU A 262 14.77 -28.78 -18.72
N LEU A 263 13.75 -27.93 -18.62
CA LEU A 263 13.78 -26.72 -17.82
C LEU A 263 13.94 -27.03 -16.32
N GLN A 264 13.21 -28.04 -15.82
CA GLN A 264 13.33 -28.48 -14.43
C GLN A 264 14.72 -29.02 -14.10
N LEU A 265 15.32 -29.78 -15.02
CA LEU A 265 16.69 -30.28 -14.87
C LEU A 265 17.72 -29.13 -14.85
N ALA A 266 17.57 -28.14 -15.73
CA ALA A 266 18.46 -26.99 -15.78
C ALA A 266 18.42 -26.15 -14.47
N LEU A 267 17.23 -25.96 -13.90
CA LEU A 267 17.07 -25.26 -12.62
C LEU A 267 17.73 -26.02 -11.47
N ALA A 268 17.56 -27.34 -11.42
CA ALA A 268 18.18 -28.19 -10.40
C ALA A 268 19.72 -28.16 -10.46
N LEU A 269 20.29 -28.23 -11.67
CA LEU A 269 21.74 -28.12 -11.88
C LEU A 269 22.26 -26.74 -11.45
N SER A 270 21.58 -25.66 -11.85
CA SER A 270 21.95 -24.30 -11.45
C SER A 270 21.89 -24.11 -9.93
N GLN A 271 20.90 -24.71 -9.26
CA GLN A 271 20.78 -24.65 -7.81
C GLN A 271 21.93 -25.39 -7.12
N SER A 272 22.25 -26.59 -7.60
CA SER A 272 23.38 -27.38 -7.07
C SER A 272 24.74 -26.69 -7.26
N GLU A 273 24.96 -26.03 -8.40
CA GLU A 273 26.19 -25.29 -8.68
C GLU A 273 26.30 -24.02 -7.80
N ALA A 274 25.18 -23.34 -7.57
CA ALA A 274 25.11 -22.19 -6.67
C ALA A 274 25.43 -22.59 -5.22
N GLU A 275 24.87 -23.69 -4.75
CA GLU A 275 25.13 -24.23 -3.41
C GLU A 275 26.60 -24.67 -3.24
N GLU A 276 27.20 -25.29 -4.26
CA GLU A 276 28.61 -25.69 -4.22
C GLU A 276 29.56 -24.48 -4.22
N LYS A 277 29.26 -23.44 -5.02
CA LYS A 277 29.99 -22.17 -5.00
C LYS A 277 29.91 -21.48 -3.64
N GLU A 278 28.74 -21.48 -3.01
CA GLU A 278 28.56 -20.90 -1.69
C GLU A 278 29.33 -21.70 -0.62
N ARG A 279 29.31 -23.02 -0.71
CA ARG A 279 30.05 -23.91 0.18
C ARG A 279 31.56 -23.78 0.01
N MET A 280 32.06 -23.57 -1.21
CA MET A 280 33.47 -23.23 -1.46
C MET A 280 33.83 -21.85 -0.89
N ARG A 281 32.97 -20.84 -1.06
CA ARG A 281 33.18 -19.50 -0.47
C ARG A 281 33.25 -19.57 1.05
N GLN A 282 32.37 -20.33 1.70
CA GLN A 282 32.39 -20.53 3.16
C GLN A 282 33.65 -21.26 3.62
N LYS A 283 34.12 -22.29 2.90
CA LYS A 283 35.40 -22.97 3.21
C LYS A 283 36.61 -22.04 3.07
N SER A 284 36.65 -21.22 2.01
CA SER A 284 37.73 -20.24 1.81
C SER A 284 37.71 -19.14 2.88
N ALA A 285 36.52 -18.67 3.28
CA ALA A 285 36.37 -17.71 4.37
C ALA A 285 36.81 -18.30 5.73
N TYR A 286 36.49 -19.57 5.99
CA TYR A 286 36.93 -20.27 7.19
C TYR A 286 38.46 -20.46 7.23
N ALA A 287 39.07 -20.85 6.11
CA ALA A 287 40.53 -20.98 6.01
C ALA A 287 41.27 -19.66 6.24
N ALA A 288 40.73 -18.55 5.73
CA ALA A 288 41.28 -17.20 5.95
C ALA A 288 41.16 -16.73 7.41
N ALA A 289 40.15 -17.19 8.15
CA ALA A 289 39.97 -16.87 9.57
C ALA A 289 40.94 -17.64 10.50
N THR A 290 41.38 -18.84 10.10
CA THR A 290 42.27 -19.69 10.91
C THR A 290 43.76 -19.34 10.89
N TYR A 291 44.22 -18.51 9.94
CA TYR A 291 45.61 -18.04 9.89
C TYR A 291 45.68 -16.52 9.69
N PRO A 292 45.69 -15.72 10.78
CA PRO A 292 45.94 -14.28 10.68
C PRO A 292 47.40 -14.02 10.30
N LYS A 293 47.62 -13.16 9.30
CA LYS A 293 48.94 -12.57 9.01
C LYS A 293 49.41 -11.76 10.24
N ALA A 294 50.66 -11.98 10.67
CA ALA A 294 51.29 -11.24 11.76
C ALA A 294 51.38 -9.73 11.46
N GLU A 295 50.99 -8.90 12.42
CA GLU A 295 51.11 -7.43 12.38
C GLU A 295 52.56 -6.96 12.56
N PRO A 296 53.02 -5.89 11.88
CA PRO A 296 54.26 -5.21 12.22
C PRO A 296 54.07 -4.26 13.41
N ALA A 297 55.10 -4.16 14.27
CA ALA A 297 55.09 -3.39 15.51
C ALA A 297 54.94 -1.85 15.32
N PRO A 298 54.33 -1.13 16.28
CA PRO A 298 54.08 0.31 16.16
C PRO A 298 55.31 1.16 16.54
N VAL A 299 55.53 2.24 15.78
CA VAL A 299 56.54 3.27 16.03
C VAL A 299 55.93 4.38 16.89
N ALA A 300 56.59 4.74 18.00
CA ALA A 300 56.14 5.78 18.92
C ALA A 300 56.30 7.19 18.32
N SER A 301 55.29 8.04 18.45
CA SER A 301 55.36 9.47 18.11
C SER A 301 54.97 10.32 19.31
N SER A 302 55.92 11.13 19.76
CA SER A 302 55.87 12.09 20.88
C SER A 302 54.99 13.31 20.60
N ALA A 303 54.18 13.72 21.58
CA ALA A 303 53.43 14.98 21.58
C ALA A 303 54.15 16.08 22.40
N PRO A 304 54.10 17.37 22.02
CA PRO A 304 54.56 18.48 22.85
C PRO A 304 53.43 19.10 23.70
N PRO A 305 53.76 19.84 24.78
CA PRO A 305 52.78 20.28 25.79
C PRO A 305 52.04 21.57 25.40
N ALA A 306 50.82 21.71 25.93
CA ALA A 306 49.94 22.85 25.78
C ALA A 306 50.32 24.00 26.75
N SER A 307 50.38 25.22 26.23
CA SER A 307 50.57 26.46 26.99
C SER A 307 49.23 26.99 27.53
N SER A 308 49.31 27.44 28.78
CA SER A 308 48.28 28.07 29.61
C SER A 308 47.75 29.41 29.08
N LEU A 309 46.44 29.64 29.23
CA LEU A 309 45.81 30.87 29.70
C LEU A 309 44.58 30.51 30.54
#